data_AF-L1NL32-F1
#
_entry.id   AF-L1NL32-F1
#
_cell.length_a   1.000
_cell.length_b   1.000
_cell.length_c   1.000
_cell.angle_alpha   90.00
_cell.angle_beta   90.00
_cell.angle_gamma   90.00
#
_symmetry.space_group_name_H-M   'P 1'
#
loop_
_entity.id
_entity.type
_entity.pdbx_description
1 polymer ?
#
loop_
_entity_poly.entity_id
_entity_poly.type
_entity_poly.pdbx_seq_one_letter_code
_entity_poly.pdbx_strand_id
1 'polypeptide(L)'
;MKRNFIFATLVCAAASVFFSTSLHAQTSTYNFIQLGAGDLAAVQKDTKLWTVAGTQIKNAAVLGKAGKVSATHPIESYAASLMADGKELEATKGLKFVTYIHNSNDCKIVGAGKLIFDPTNKEVNKKALSLYGSNLAIVLPNLKKGMKISATFMSQTSTQKRYLTSYNLDAGHTFVEPVSATVHTTAEGTVAQDGAVWLVSTNGLYVYDITLKDADGNLITTYINLQQTETSKDNRIYDLSGRYVGTDFNVLEHGVYILQGRKILK
;
A
#
# COMPACT_ATOMS: atom_id res chain seq x y z
N MET A 1 -39.49 46.23 -22.57
CA MET A 1 -38.09 45.93 -22.19
C MET A 1 -38.01 45.65 -20.70
N LYS A 2 -37.76 44.39 -20.32
CA LYS A 2 -37.12 43.95 -19.06
C LYS A 2 -36.60 42.53 -19.33
N ARG A 3 -35.28 42.35 -19.44
CA ARG A 3 -34.63 41.02 -19.52
C ARG A 3 -33.92 40.80 -18.19
N ASN A 4 -34.38 39.79 -17.44
CA ASN A 4 -33.69 39.30 -16.26
C ASN A 4 -32.44 38.53 -16.72
N PHE A 5 -31.27 38.98 -16.29
CA PHE A 5 -30.03 38.21 -16.38
C PHE A 5 -29.83 37.45 -15.07
N ILE A 6 -29.82 36.12 -15.17
CA ILE A 6 -29.41 35.23 -14.08
C ILE A 6 -27.89 35.17 -14.12
N PHE A 7 -27.24 35.62 -13.05
CA PHE A 7 -25.81 35.40 -12.81
C PHE A 7 -25.59 33.94 -12.39
N ALA A 8 -24.92 33.16 -13.24
CA ALA A 8 -24.33 31.88 -12.85
C ALA A 8 -22.88 32.14 -12.45
N THR A 9 -22.58 32.07 -11.15
CA THR A 9 -21.24 32.20 -10.60
C THR A 9 -20.43 30.95 -10.98
N LEU A 10 -19.58 31.09 -12.00
CA LEU A 10 -18.59 30.09 -12.38
C LEU A 10 -17.44 30.14 -11.36
N VAL A 11 -17.47 29.25 -10.37
CA VAL A 11 -16.30 29.01 -9.50
C VAL A 11 -15.33 28.11 -10.27
N CYS A 12 -14.40 28.73 -11.00
CA CYS A 12 -13.23 28.03 -11.56
C CYS A 12 -12.24 27.77 -10.43
N ALA A 13 -12.26 26.58 -9.84
CA ALA A 13 -11.14 26.09 -9.05
C ALA A 13 -10.00 25.68 -10.01
N ALA A 14 -9.11 26.62 -10.30
CA ALA A 14 -7.87 26.34 -11.01
C ALA A 14 -6.91 25.59 -10.06
N ALA A 15 -6.95 24.26 -10.08
CA ALA A 15 -5.94 23.43 -9.42
C ALA A 15 -4.61 23.59 -10.17
N SER A 16 -3.78 24.52 -9.71
CA SER A 16 -2.40 24.68 -10.16
C SER A 16 -1.51 23.92 -9.17
N VAL A 17 -0.99 22.76 -9.58
CA VAL A 17 0.02 22.02 -8.79
C VAL A 17 1.39 22.50 -9.23
N PHE A 18 1.98 23.39 -8.44
CA PHE A 18 3.40 23.74 -8.48
C PHE A 18 4.22 22.56 -7.97
N PHE A 19 5.15 22.04 -8.78
CA PHE A 19 6.29 21.27 -8.27
C PHE A 19 7.35 22.28 -7.81
N SER A 20 7.38 22.62 -6.52
CA SER A 20 8.52 23.31 -5.91
C SER A 20 9.59 22.29 -5.50
N THR A 21 10.71 22.29 -6.21
CA THR A 21 11.89 21.47 -5.94
C THR A 21 12.75 22.08 -4.82
N SER A 22 12.22 22.22 -3.61
CA SER A 22 13.03 22.65 -2.45
C SER A 22 12.58 22.01 -1.14
N LEU A 23 13.51 21.27 -0.52
CA LEU A 23 13.44 20.61 0.79
C LEU A 23 12.63 19.29 0.83
N HIS A 24 13.29 18.17 0.52
CA HIS A 24 12.74 16.83 0.73
C HIS A 24 12.73 16.48 2.23
N ALA A 25 11.73 16.99 2.95
CA ALA A 25 11.13 16.18 4.02
C ALA A 25 10.35 15.07 3.31
N GLN A 26 10.61 13.82 3.66
CA GLN A 26 9.95 12.66 3.03
C GLN A 26 8.43 12.75 3.27
N THR A 27 7.64 13.05 2.23
CA THR A 27 6.20 13.38 2.33
C THR A 27 5.27 12.17 2.21
N SER A 28 5.78 11.00 1.81
CA SER A 28 4.99 9.77 1.62
C SER A 28 5.65 8.55 2.28
N THR A 29 4.82 7.55 2.62
CA THR A 29 5.27 6.27 3.18
C THR A 29 5.99 5.44 2.11
N TYR A 30 5.44 5.43 0.90
CA TYR A 30 6.00 4.79 -0.27
C TYR A 30 6.14 5.82 -1.39
N ASN A 31 7.33 5.87 -2.00
CA ASN A 31 7.62 6.72 -3.14
C ASN A 31 8.15 5.85 -4.27
N PHE A 32 7.38 5.73 -5.36
CA PHE A 32 7.69 4.88 -6.50
C PHE A 32 8.31 5.66 -7.67
N ILE A 33 8.49 6.97 -7.53
CA ILE A 33 9.19 7.82 -8.52
C ILE A 33 10.69 7.47 -8.53
N GLN A 34 11.20 7.01 -7.39
CA GLN A 34 12.60 6.67 -7.19
C GLN A 34 12.71 5.24 -6.67
N LEU A 35 13.79 4.57 -7.04
CA LEU A 35 14.18 3.29 -6.46
C LEU A 35 15.51 3.50 -5.74
N GLY A 36 15.62 3.03 -4.50
CA GLY A 36 16.87 3.14 -3.75
C GLY A 36 18.00 2.41 -4.45
N ALA A 37 19.25 2.88 -4.29
CA ALA A 37 20.41 2.27 -4.94
C ALA A 37 20.57 0.77 -4.60
N GLY A 38 20.22 0.38 -3.37
CA GLY A 38 20.23 -1.02 -2.94
C GLY A 38 19.21 -1.88 -3.69
N ASP A 39 17.96 -1.43 -3.77
CA ASP A 39 16.91 -2.12 -4.55
C ASP A 39 17.28 -2.20 -6.03
N LEU A 40 17.79 -1.10 -6.61
CA LEU A 40 18.22 -1.06 -8.02
C LEU A 40 19.33 -2.09 -8.30
N ALA A 41 20.33 -2.20 -7.42
CA ALA A 41 21.38 -3.20 -7.55
C ALA A 41 20.82 -4.63 -7.40
N ALA A 42 19.90 -4.85 -6.46
CA ALA A 42 19.30 -6.15 -6.23
C ALA A 42 18.47 -6.65 -7.43
N VAL A 43 17.60 -5.79 -7.99
CA VAL A 43 16.77 -6.15 -9.17
C VAL A 43 17.59 -6.32 -10.45
N GLN A 44 18.72 -5.62 -10.59
CA GLN A 44 19.64 -5.82 -11.72
C GLN A 44 20.39 -7.15 -11.63
N LYS A 45 20.69 -7.60 -10.41
CA LYS A 45 21.38 -8.88 -10.15
C LYS A 45 20.43 -10.09 -10.26
N ASP A 46 19.20 -9.95 -9.78
CA ASP A 46 18.23 -11.06 -9.70
C ASP A 46 17.40 -11.23 -10.97
N THR A 47 18.03 -11.78 -12.01
CA THR A 47 17.41 -12.01 -13.33
C THR A 47 16.32 -13.09 -13.35
N LYS A 48 16.15 -13.84 -12.24
CA LYS A 48 15.06 -14.81 -12.11
C LYS A 48 13.74 -14.13 -11.76
N LEU A 49 13.81 -13.13 -10.89
CA LEU A 49 12.64 -12.39 -10.43
C LEU A 49 12.40 -11.11 -11.24
N TRP A 50 13.41 -10.60 -11.95
CA TRP A 50 13.35 -9.31 -12.65
C TRP A 50 13.93 -9.37 -14.06
N THR A 51 13.30 -8.59 -14.95
CA THR A 51 13.82 -8.29 -16.28
C THR A 51 14.08 -6.79 -16.38
N VAL A 52 15.29 -6.39 -16.73
CA VAL A 52 15.66 -5.00 -17.01
C VAL A 52 15.72 -4.79 -18.51
N ALA A 53 14.91 -3.88 -19.04
CA ALA A 53 14.83 -3.56 -20.46
C ALA A 53 14.79 -2.04 -20.66
N GLY A 54 15.94 -1.48 -21.06
CA GLY A 54 16.11 -0.02 -21.10
C GLY A 54 15.98 0.56 -19.69
N THR A 55 15.05 1.49 -19.51
CA THR A 55 14.77 2.12 -18.20
C THR A 55 13.75 1.33 -17.35
N GLN A 56 13.08 0.33 -17.95
CA GLN A 56 12.03 -0.44 -17.29
C GLN A 56 12.59 -1.65 -16.54
N ILE A 57 12.17 -1.80 -15.30
CA ILE A 57 12.48 -2.94 -14.42
C ILE A 57 11.16 -3.66 -14.16
N LYS A 58 11.00 -4.86 -14.71
CA LYS A 58 9.74 -5.60 -14.75
C LYS A 58 9.83 -6.85 -13.90
N ASN A 59 8.76 -7.21 -13.19
CA ASN A 59 8.70 -8.52 -12.56
C ASN A 59 8.78 -9.61 -13.66
N ALA A 60 9.75 -10.51 -13.57
CA ALA A 60 9.87 -11.68 -14.46
C ALA A 60 9.10 -12.88 -13.91
N ALA A 61 9.05 -13.02 -12.58
CA ALA A 61 8.30 -14.07 -11.91
C ALA A 61 6.82 -13.71 -11.75
N VAL A 62 5.97 -14.75 -11.73
CA VAL A 62 4.58 -14.61 -11.29
C VAL A 62 4.52 -14.41 -9.79
N LEU A 63 3.55 -13.64 -9.31
CA LEU A 63 3.42 -13.31 -7.88
C LEU A 63 2.06 -13.72 -7.33
N GLY A 64 2.05 -14.08 -6.05
CA GLY A 64 0.85 -14.50 -5.34
C GLY A 64 0.39 -15.91 -5.74
N LYS A 65 -0.84 -16.24 -5.37
CA LYS A 65 -1.49 -17.52 -5.72
C LYS A 65 -2.97 -17.32 -5.99
N ALA A 66 -3.56 -18.29 -6.69
CA ALA A 66 -4.99 -18.30 -6.93
C ALA A 66 -5.77 -18.70 -5.67
N GLY A 67 -7.00 -18.19 -5.54
CA GLY A 67 -7.90 -18.55 -4.47
C GLY A 67 -9.09 -17.60 -4.39
N LYS A 68 -9.82 -17.64 -3.28
CA LYS A 68 -11.01 -16.81 -3.07
C LYS A 68 -10.96 -16.17 -1.68
N VAL A 69 -11.07 -14.86 -1.63
CA VAL A 69 -11.07 -14.10 -0.38
C VAL A 69 -12.29 -14.47 0.46
N SER A 70 -12.05 -14.77 1.73
CA SER A 70 -13.08 -15.11 2.72
C SER A 70 -12.62 -14.69 4.11
N ALA A 71 -13.50 -14.79 5.12
CA ALA A 71 -13.14 -14.49 6.50
C ALA A 71 -11.99 -15.37 7.05
N THR A 72 -11.88 -16.61 6.58
CA THR A 72 -10.81 -17.55 7.00
C THR A 72 -9.56 -17.47 6.13
N HIS A 73 -9.68 -16.91 4.93
CA HIS A 73 -8.58 -16.73 3.99
C HIS A 73 -8.60 -15.29 3.48
N PRO A 74 -7.99 -14.36 4.24
CA PRO A 74 -7.98 -12.95 3.85
C PRO A 74 -7.03 -12.75 2.66
N ILE A 75 -7.12 -11.60 1.99
CA ILE A 75 -6.42 -11.33 0.71
C ILE A 75 -4.90 -11.48 0.83
N GLU A 76 -4.35 -11.14 2.00
CA GLU A 76 -2.93 -11.23 2.35
C GLU A 76 -2.39 -12.66 2.31
N SER A 77 -3.27 -13.65 2.43
CA SER A 77 -2.92 -15.05 2.33
C SER A 77 -2.57 -15.44 0.90
N TYR A 78 -3.08 -14.71 -0.11
CA TYR A 78 -2.89 -14.96 -1.54
C TYR A 78 -1.88 -14.02 -2.19
N ALA A 79 -1.70 -12.82 -1.63
CA ALA A 79 -0.78 -11.81 -2.16
C ALA A 79 0.69 -12.09 -1.77
N ALA A 80 1.62 -11.64 -2.61
CA ALA A 80 3.06 -11.82 -2.38
C ALA A 80 3.83 -10.50 -2.39
N SER A 81 4.89 -10.43 -1.59
CA SER A 81 5.84 -9.32 -1.59
C SER A 81 6.73 -9.35 -2.84
N LEU A 82 7.27 -8.19 -3.20
CA LEU A 82 8.30 -8.08 -4.22
C LEU A 82 9.67 -8.35 -3.61
N MET A 83 10.37 -9.33 -4.18
CA MET A 83 11.65 -9.81 -3.67
C MET A 83 12.74 -9.61 -4.73
N ALA A 84 13.97 -9.37 -4.28
CA ALA A 84 15.18 -9.45 -5.10
C ALA A 84 16.36 -9.86 -4.22
N ASP A 85 17.27 -10.68 -4.74
CA ASP A 85 18.48 -11.13 -4.04
C ASP A 85 18.18 -11.72 -2.64
N GLY A 86 17.07 -12.46 -2.54
CA GLY A 86 16.62 -13.12 -1.32
C GLY A 86 16.00 -12.20 -0.25
N LYS A 87 15.76 -10.92 -0.55
CA LYS A 87 15.17 -9.94 0.38
C LYS A 87 13.97 -9.22 -0.23
N GLU A 88 13.08 -8.73 0.62
CA GLU A 88 11.98 -7.86 0.19
C GLU A 88 12.55 -6.51 -0.25
N LEU A 89 12.04 -5.96 -1.35
CA LEU A 89 12.45 -4.63 -1.82
C LEU A 89 12.05 -3.56 -0.82
N GLU A 90 12.97 -2.66 -0.48
CA GLU A 90 12.71 -1.60 0.50
C GLU A 90 11.64 -0.62 -0.01
N ALA A 91 11.61 -0.32 -1.31
CA ALA A 91 10.63 0.59 -1.94
C ALA A 91 9.17 0.11 -1.84
N THR A 92 8.94 -1.19 -1.64
CA THR A 92 7.59 -1.77 -1.47
C THR A 92 7.47 -2.58 -0.20
N LYS A 93 8.33 -2.34 0.78
CA LYS A 93 8.43 -3.20 1.96
C LYS A 93 7.10 -3.28 2.71
N GLY A 94 6.65 -4.51 2.92
CA GLY A 94 5.39 -4.83 3.56
C GLY A 94 4.14 -4.66 2.68
N LEU A 95 4.26 -4.07 1.49
CA LEU A 95 3.21 -4.15 0.49
C LEU A 95 3.20 -5.54 -0.14
N LYS A 96 2.00 -6.02 -0.44
CA LYS A 96 1.82 -7.28 -1.18
C LYS A 96 1.04 -7.03 -2.46
N PHE A 97 1.22 -7.93 -3.44
CA PHE A 97 0.62 -7.82 -4.75
C PHE A 97 -0.11 -9.10 -5.15
N VAL A 98 -1.29 -8.95 -5.74
CA VAL A 98 -2.13 -10.03 -6.27
C VAL A 98 -3.03 -9.49 -7.39
N THR A 99 -3.56 -10.35 -8.24
CA THR A 99 -4.70 -9.97 -9.09
C THR A 99 -5.99 -10.22 -8.31
N TYR A 100 -6.86 -9.23 -8.11
CA TYR A 100 -8.12 -9.34 -7.39
C TYR A 100 -9.33 -8.98 -8.26
N ILE A 101 -10.27 -9.92 -8.40
CA ILE A 101 -11.49 -9.74 -9.18
C ILE A 101 -12.66 -9.53 -8.22
N HIS A 102 -13.16 -8.30 -8.15
CA HIS A 102 -14.19 -7.89 -7.19
C HIS A 102 -15.44 -8.77 -7.21
N ASN A 103 -16.07 -8.92 -8.38
CA ASN A 103 -17.41 -9.50 -8.48
C ASN A 103 -17.47 -10.96 -8.02
N SER A 104 -16.34 -11.66 -8.04
CA SER A 104 -16.23 -13.05 -7.61
C SER A 104 -15.43 -13.24 -6.32
N ASN A 105 -14.84 -12.17 -5.78
CA ASN A 105 -13.84 -12.19 -4.69
C ASN A 105 -12.65 -13.12 -5.00
N ASP A 106 -12.29 -13.29 -6.27
CA ASP A 106 -11.22 -14.20 -6.66
C ASP A 106 -9.86 -13.50 -6.63
N CYS A 107 -8.88 -14.20 -6.07
CA CYS A 107 -7.47 -13.90 -6.24
C CYS A 107 -6.88 -14.76 -7.35
N LYS A 108 -6.02 -14.14 -8.17
CA LYS A 108 -5.19 -14.80 -9.18
C LYS A 108 -3.76 -14.32 -9.05
N ILE A 109 -2.85 -15.08 -9.64
CA ILE A 109 -1.46 -14.65 -9.75
C ILE A 109 -1.35 -13.34 -10.54
N VAL A 110 -0.38 -12.51 -10.18
CA VAL A 110 0.09 -11.42 -11.03
C VAL A 110 1.03 -12.03 -12.06
N GLY A 111 0.74 -11.83 -13.34
CA GLY A 111 1.58 -12.33 -14.42
C GLY A 111 2.95 -11.62 -14.48
N ALA A 112 3.90 -12.23 -15.18
CA ALA A 112 5.16 -11.57 -15.52
C ALA A 112 4.90 -10.29 -16.34
N GLY A 113 5.73 -9.26 -16.11
CA GLY A 113 5.68 -7.97 -16.80
C GLY A 113 4.51 -7.08 -16.44
N LYS A 114 3.83 -7.34 -15.32
CA LYS A 114 2.64 -6.59 -14.88
C LYS A 114 2.93 -5.52 -13.85
N LEU A 115 4.03 -5.65 -13.12
CA LEU A 115 4.53 -4.65 -12.18
C LEU A 115 5.86 -4.13 -12.71
N ILE A 116 5.92 -2.84 -12.99
CA ILE A 116 7.07 -2.22 -13.66
C ILE A 116 7.48 -0.96 -12.91
N PHE A 117 8.75 -0.88 -12.51
CA PHE A 117 9.37 0.38 -12.09
C PHE A 117 10.10 0.99 -13.29
N ASP A 118 10.02 2.32 -13.41
CA ASP A 118 10.75 3.07 -14.43
C ASP A 118 11.42 4.32 -13.83
N PRO A 119 12.30 4.15 -12.82
CA PRO A 119 12.79 5.26 -11.99
C PRO A 119 13.70 6.24 -12.77
N THR A 120 14.28 5.79 -13.89
CA THR A 120 15.19 6.58 -14.71
C THR A 120 14.55 7.09 -16.00
N ASN A 121 13.22 7.01 -16.15
CA ASN A 121 12.55 7.54 -17.33
C ASN A 121 12.84 9.04 -17.52
N LYS A 122 12.98 9.52 -18.76
CA LYS A 122 13.15 10.95 -19.04
C LYS A 122 11.83 11.73 -18.87
N GLU A 123 10.70 11.07 -19.13
CA GLU A 123 9.38 11.62 -18.89
C GLU A 123 9.01 11.43 -17.42
N VAL A 124 8.92 12.55 -16.67
CA VAL A 124 8.66 12.52 -15.22
C VAL A 124 7.38 11.77 -14.87
N ASN A 125 6.32 11.90 -15.69
CA ASN A 125 5.05 11.20 -15.47
C ASN A 125 5.14 9.67 -15.63
N LYS A 126 6.21 9.14 -16.21
CA LYS A 126 6.41 7.69 -16.33
C LYS A 126 7.26 7.12 -15.20
N LYS A 127 7.85 7.96 -14.36
CA LYS A 127 8.56 7.55 -13.14
C LYS A 127 7.56 7.18 -12.06
N ALA A 128 7.17 5.92 -12.03
CA ALA A 128 6.15 5.41 -11.13
C ALA A 128 6.27 3.88 -11.01
N LEU A 129 5.53 3.31 -10.06
CA LEU A 129 5.12 1.91 -10.14
C LEU A 129 3.97 1.80 -11.14
N SER A 130 4.22 1.15 -12.26
CA SER A 130 3.21 0.84 -13.26
C SER A 130 2.50 -0.46 -12.92
N LEU A 131 1.18 -0.38 -12.77
CA LEU A 131 0.27 -1.53 -12.75
C LEU A 131 -0.18 -1.77 -14.19
N TYR A 132 0.48 -2.65 -14.93
CA TYR A 132 0.28 -2.86 -16.37
C TYR A 132 -0.86 -3.84 -16.69
N GLY A 133 -2.05 -3.52 -16.21
CA GLY A 133 -3.28 -4.29 -16.44
C GLY A 133 -4.41 -3.90 -15.51
N SER A 134 -5.55 -4.57 -15.69
CA SER A 134 -6.69 -4.49 -14.77
C SER A 134 -6.54 -5.47 -13.62
N ASN A 135 -7.28 -5.19 -12.54
CA ASN A 135 -7.42 -6.03 -11.36
C ASN A 135 -6.11 -6.23 -10.58
N LEU A 136 -5.06 -5.45 -10.83
CA LEU A 136 -3.83 -5.55 -10.06
C LEU A 136 -4.02 -4.82 -8.73
N ALA A 137 -3.88 -5.56 -7.63
CA ALA A 137 -4.09 -5.06 -6.28
C ALA A 137 -2.75 -4.78 -5.60
N ILE A 138 -2.65 -3.58 -5.02
CA ILE A 138 -1.65 -3.25 -4.00
C ILE A 138 -2.33 -3.44 -2.65
N VAL A 139 -1.86 -4.43 -1.89
CA VAL A 139 -2.39 -4.78 -0.57
C VAL A 139 -1.50 -4.13 0.48
N LEU A 140 -2.14 -3.43 1.42
CA LEU A 140 -1.56 -2.80 2.60
C LEU A 140 -2.03 -3.57 3.84
N PRO A 141 -1.28 -4.56 4.33
CA PRO A 141 -1.67 -5.38 5.48
C PRO A 141 -1.73 -4.58 6.79
N ASN A 142 -2.39 -5.18 7.79
CA ASN A 142 -2.28 -4.81 9.22
C ASN A 142 -2.59 -3.34 9.55
N LEU A 143 -3.50 -2.70 8.82
CA LEU A 143 -3.92 -1.34 9.15
C LEU A 143 -4.95 -1.35 10.28
N LYS A 144 -5.01 -0.24 11.01
CA LYS A 144 -5.97 -0.02 12.09
C LYS A 144 -7.08 0.89 11.63
N LYS A 145 -8.29 0.63 12.14
CA LYS A 145 -9.45 1.50 11.91
C LYS A 145 -9.10 2.96 12.25
N GLY A 146 -9.55 3.89 11.41
CA GLY A 146 -9.30 5.32 11.58
C GLY A 146 -7.98 5.82 11.00
N MET A 147 -7.04 4.94 10.64
CA MET A 147 -5.87 5.34 9.85
C MET A 147 -6.28 5.93 8.51
N LYS A 148 -5.47 6.83 7.97
CA LYS A 148 -5.76 7.52 6.70
C LYS A 148 -4.79 7.07 5.63
N ILE A 149 -5.32 6.89 4.42
CA ILE A 149 -4.57 6.48 3.25
C ILE A 149 -4.76 7.52 2.16
N SER A 150 -3.67 7.87 1.49
CA SER A 150 -3.70 8.67 0.26
C SER A 150 -2.83 7.99 -0.79
N ALA A 151 -3.24 8.02 -2.05
CA ALA A 151 -2.46 7.51 -3.17
C ALA A 151 -2.57 8.44 -4.37
N THR A 152 -1.42 8.76 -4.97
CA THR A 152 -1.36 9.56 -6.21
C THR A 152 -1.15 8.64 -7.40
N PHE A 153 -2.03 8.76 -8.40
CA PHE A 153 -1.97 7.93 -9.62
C PHE A 153 -2.44 8.70 -10.87
N MET A 154 -2.15 8.13 -12.04
CA MET A 154 -2.59 8.62 -13.34
C MET A 154 -2.82 7.47 -14.32
N SER A 155 -3.74 7.65 -15.26
CA SER A 155 -3.94 6.72 -16.38
C SER A 155 -2.68 6.59 -17.24
N GLN A 156 -2.38 5.37 -17.70
CA GLN A 156 -1.31 5.15 -18.69
C GLN A 156 -1.68 5.58 -20.12
N THR A 157 -2.92 6.03 -20.33
CA THR A 157 -3.43 6.51 -21.60
C THR A 157 -4.15 7.83 -21.39
N SER A 158 -4.10 8.71 -22.39
CA SER A 158 -4.81 9.99 -22.37
C SER A 158 -6.30 9.89 -22.68
N THR A 159 -6.80 8.71 -23.11
CA THR A 159 -8.19 8.56 -23.60
C THR A 159 -9.13 7.86 -22.63
N GLN A 160 -8.62 7.07 -21.69
CA GLN A 160 -9.43 6.30 -20.74
C GLN A 160 -9.17 6.76 -19.31
N LYS A 161 -10.24 7.09 -18.59
CA LYS A 161 -10.20 7.40 -17.16
C LYS A 161 -10.01 6.11 -16.37
N ARG A 162 -8.76 5.82 -16.02
CA ARG A 162 -8.39 4.66 -15.20
C ARG A 162 -8.11 5.14 -13.79
N TYR A 163 -8.39 4.29 -12.82
CA TYR A 163 -8.32 4.65 -11.40
C TYR A 163 -8.17 3.43 -10.50
N LEU A 164 -7.83 3.68 -9.25
CA LEU A 164 -7.81 2.66 -8.21
C LEU A 164 -9.18 2.60 -7.54
N THR A 165 -9.79 1.41 -7.50
CA THR A 165 -10.85 1.14 -6.52
C THR A 165 -10.23 0.76 -5.19
N SER A 166 -10.98 0.86 -4.10
CA SER A 166 -10.49 0.57 -2.75
C SER A 166 -11.42 -0.34 -1.97
N TYR A 167 -10.85 -1.08 -1.02
CA TYR A 167 -11.57 -1.97 -0.11
C TYR A 167 -11.14 -1.70 1.33
N ASN A 168 -12.06 -1.93 2.27
CA ASN A 168 -11.85 -1.63 3.69
C ASN A 168 -11.57 -0.14 3.98
N LEU A 169 -12.19 0.75 3.21
CA LEU A 169 -12.23 2.19 3.49
C LEU A 169 -13.66 2.62 3.80
N ASP A 170 -13.80 3.64 4.63
CA ASP A 170 -15.09 4.25 4.96
C ASP A 170 -15.79 4.75 3.69
N ALA A 171 -17.12 4.75 3.73
CA ALA A 171 -17.92 5.37 2.68
C ALA A 171 -17.54 6.85 2.54
N GLY A 172 -17.47 7.35 1.31
CA GLY A 172 -17.06 8.74 1.01
C GLY A 172 -15.58 8.93 0.70
N HIS A 173 -14.79 7.86 0.61
CA HIS A 173 -13.44 7.90 0.05
C HIS A 173 -13.44 8.42 -1.41
N THR A 174 -12.31 8.94 -1.88
CA THR A 174 -12.18 9.53 -3.24
C THR A 174 -11.50 8.60 -4.25
N PHE A 175 -11.33 7.32 -3.92
CA PHE A 175 -10.91 6.26 -4.85
C PHE A 175 -12.03 5.91 -5.85
N VAL A 176 -12.32 6.84 -6.75
CA VAL A 176 -13.37 6.79 -7.77
C VAL A 176 -12.84 7.26 -9.13
N GLU A 177 -13.66 7.18 -10.18
CA GLU A 177 -13.26 7.63 -11.52
C GLU A 177 -12.86 9.13 -11.51
N PRO A 178 -11.68 9.49 -12.05
CA PRO A 178 -11.20 10.86 -12.06
C PRO A 178 -11.91 11.71 -13.12
N VAL A 179 -11.79 13.02 -12.96
CA VAL A 179 -12.34 13.99 -13.92
C VAL A 179 -11.67 13.91 -15.29
N SER A 180 -10.39 13.52 -15.35
CA SER A 180 -9.61 13.40 -16.58
C SER A 180 -8.62 12.23 -16.52
N ALA A 181 -8.30 11.66 -17.67
CA ALA A 181 -7.28 10.62 -17.81
C ALA A 181 -5.84 11.16 -17.75
N THR A 182 -5.64 12.47 -18.01
CA THR A 182 -4.32 13.08 -18.19
C THR A 182 -3.79 13.81 -16.95
N VAL A 183 -4.54 13.78 -15.84
CA VAL A 183 -4.19 14.49 -14.62
C VAL A 183 -3.73 13.52 -13.54
N HIS A 184 -2.77 13.98 -12.73
CA HIS A 184 -2.43 13.32 -11.48
C HIS A 184 -3.65 13.42 -10.56
N THR A 185 -4.12 12.28 -10.08
CA THR A 185 -5.25 12.18 -9.16
C THR A 185 -4.72 11.68 -7.83
N THR A 186 -4.99 12.44 -6.77
CA THR A 186 -4.76 12.01 -5.40
C THR A 186 -6.09 11.57 -4.81
N ALA A 187 -6.20 10.28 -4.49
CA ALA A 187 -7.37 9.73 -3.82
C ALA A 187 -7.06 9.45 -2.35
N GLU A 188 -8.04 9.65 -1.49
CA GLU A 188 -7.93 9.56 -0.04
C GLU A 188 -9.06 8.73 0.54
N GLY A 189 -8.80 8.12 1.70
CA GLY A 189 -9.84 7.47 2.50
C GLY A 189 -9.34 7.08 3.88
N THR A 190 -10.30 6.72 4.74
CA THR A 190 -10.06 6.29 6.13
C THR A 190 -10.33 4.80 6.24
N VAL A 191 -9.49 4.06 6.96
CA VAL A 191 -9.64 2.62 7.18
C VAL A 191 -10.90 2.34 8.00
N ALA A 192 -11.82 1.54 7.45
CA ALA A 192 -13.14 1.29 8.06
C ALA A 192 -13.09 0.28 9.22
N GLN A 193 -12.27 -0.75 9.09
CA GLN A 193 -12.05 -1.80 10.09
C GLN A 193 -10.58 -2.24 10.12
N ASP A 194 -10.14 -2.75 11.27
CA ASP A 194 -8.82 -3.35 11.42
C ASP A 194 -8.59 -4.45 10.36
N GLY A 195 -7.42 -4.44 9.73
CA GLY A 195 -7.03 -5.41 8.71
C GLY A 195 -6.43 -4.76 7.47
N ALA A 196 -6.28 -5.53 6.39
CA ALA A 196 -5.76 -4.98 5.15
C ALA A 196 -6.70 -3.98 4.47
N VAL A 197 -6.10 -2.98 3.85
CA VAL A 197 -6.71 -2.24 2.73
C VAL A 197 -6.06 -2.74 1.46
N TRP A 198 -6.80 -2.80 0.35
CA TRP A 198 -6.20 -3.01 -0.95
C TRP A 198 -6.78 -2.08 -1.99
N LEU A 199 -5.88 -1.59 -2.85
CA LEU A 199 -6.15 -0.65 -3.93
C LEU A 199 -6.02 -1.41 -5.25
N VAL A 200 -7.07 -1.43 -6.08
CA VAL A 200 -7.15 -2.30 -7.25
C VAL A 200 -7.27 -1.48 -8.52
N SER A 201 -6.38 -1.74 -9.48
CA SER A 201 -6.40 -1.04 -10.77
C SER A 201 -7.64 -1.40 -11.60
N THR A 202 -8.36 -0.41 -12.10
CA THR A 202 -9.40 -0.68 -13.10
C THR A 202 -8.80 -1.09 -14.45
N ASN A 203 -7.62 -0.55 -14.79
CA ASN A 203 -6.78 -0.95 -15.92
C ASN A 203 -5.36 -0.33 -15.74
N GLY A 204 -4.53 -0.32 -16.80
CA GLY A 204 -3.16 0.19 -16.76
C GLY A 204 -2.98 1.57 -16.11
N LEU A 205 -2.28 1.65 -14.98
CA LEU A 205 -2.09 2.86 -14.16
C LEU A 205 -0.61 3.10 -13.80
N TYR A 206 -0.23 4.37 -13.68
CA TYR A 206 0.96 4.80 -12.97
C TYR A 206 0.57 5.17 -11.53
N VAL A 207 1.24 4.58 -10.55
CA VAL A 207 1.10 4.90 -9.12
C VAL A 207 2.42 5.53 -8.66
N TYR A 208 2.37 6.77 -8.20
CA TYR A 208 3.56 7.56 -7.89
C TYR A 208 3.96 7.42 -6.42
N ASP A 209 2.98 7.43 -5.54
CA ASP A 209 3.19 7.34 -4.11
C ASP A 209 1.96 6.80 -3.39
N ILE A 210 2.20 6.28 -2.19
CA ILE A 210 1.17 5.97 -1.21
C ILE A 210 1.62 6.55 0.14
N THR A 211 0.70 7.22 0.81
CA THR A 211 0.91 7.84 2.11
C THR A 211 -0.03 7.23 3.13
N LEU A 212 0.54 6.76 4.24
CA LEU A 212 -0.17 6.28 5.41
C LEU A 212 -0.03 7.29 6.55
N LYS A 213 -1.15 7.61 7.18
CA LYS A 213 -1.17 8.38 8.41
C LYS A 213 -1.93 7.62 9.49
N ASP A 214 -1.53 7.83 10.74
CA ASP A 214 -2.32 7.36 11.87
C ASP A 214 -3.67 8.10 11.98
N ALA A 215 -4.48 7.74 12.97
CA ALA A 215 -5.79 8.36 13.18
C ALA A 215 -5.69 9.87 13.47
N ASP A 216 -4.60 10.29 14.13
CA ASP A 216 -4.31 11.68 14.48
C ASP A 216 -3.77 12.49 13.29
N GLY A 217 -3.42 11.82 12.19
CA GLY A 217 -2.91 12.42 10.96
C GLY A 217 -1.39 12.51 10.88
N ASN A 218 -0.65 11.88 11.79
CA ASN A 218 0.80 11.82 11.74
C ASN A 218 1.25 10.84 10.66
N LEU A 219 2.31 11.21 9.94
CA LEU A 219 2.88 10.39 8.87
C LEU A 219 3.53 9.12 9.43
N ILE A 220 3.19 7.97 8.85
CA ILE A 220 3.85 6.70 9.11
C ILE A 220 4.94 6.52 8.05
N THR A 221 6.20 6.75 8.42
CA THR A 221 7.34 6.76 7.48
C THR A 221 7.96 5.39 7.25
N THR A 222 7.65 4.39 8.08
CA THR A 222 8.15 3.02 7.93
C THR A 222 7.05 2.02 8.25
N TYR A 223 6.83 1.09 7.32
CA TYR A 223 5.82 0.03 7.46
C TYR A 223 6.11 -0.94 8.62
N ILE A 224 7.35 -0.98 9.11
CA ILE A 224 7.77 -1.80 10.27
C ILE A 224 6.92 -1.51 11.51
N ASN A 225 6.42 -0.27 11.67
CA ASN A 225 5.58 0.12 12.81
C ASN A 225 4.16 -0.48 12.77
N LEU A 226 3.75 -1.10 11.66
CA LEU A 226 2.43 -1.72 11.48
C LEU A 226 2.44 -3.24 11.63
N GLN A 227 3.62 -3.88 11.64
CA GLN A 227 3.69 -5.23 12.15
C GLN A 227 3.49 -5.15 13.66
N GLN A 228 2.23 -5.37 14.05
CA GLN A 228 1.88 -5.70 15.42
C GLN A 228 2.95 -6.67 15.91
N THR A 229 3.70 -6.30 16.95
CA THR A 229 4.42 -7.27 17.75
C THR A 229 3.34 -8.27 18.12
N GLU A 230 3.30 -9.42 17.45
CA GLU A 230 2.38 -10.46 17.87
C GLU A 230 2.75 -10.68 19.32
N THR A 231 1.85 -10.27 20.21
CA THR A 231 1.85 -10.82 21.55
C THR A 231 1.57 -12.27 21.28
N SER A 232 2.66 -13.02 21.21
CA SER A 232 2.65 -14.46 21.15
C SER A 232 1.51 -14.90 22.06
N LYS A 233 0.55 -15.69 21.56
CA LYS A 233 -0.49 -16.34 22.38
C LYS A 233 0.10 -17.33 23.39
N ASP A 234 1.38 -17.19 23.67
CA ASP A 234 2.09 -17.82 24.73
C ASP A 234 1.63 -17.23 26.07
N ASN A 235 0.65 -17.91 26.65
CA ASN A 235 0.20 -17.66 28.00
C ASN A 235 1.23 -18.12 29.05
N ARG A 236 2.41 -18.61 28.66
CA ARG A 236 3.47 -18.91 29.62
C ARG A 236 3.92 -17.63 30.31
N ILE A 237 3.90 -17.68 31.63
CA ILE A 237 4.36 -16.63 32.52
C ILE A 237 5.75 -17.01 33.00
N TYR A 238 6.65 -16.04 33.06
CA TYR A 238 8.01 -16.20 33.56
C TYR A 238 8.25 -15.25 34.73
N ASP A 239 9.13 -15.60 35.64
CA ASP A 239 9.67 -14.62 36.60
C ASP A 239 10.73 -13.72 35.96
N LEU A 240 11.24 -12.73 36.70
CA LEU A 240 12.27 -11.81 36.20
C LEU A 240 13.62 -12.47 35.89
N SER A 241 13.84 -13.71 36.36
CA SER A 241 15.03 -14.49 36.01
C SER A 241 14.85 -15.27 34.70
N GLY A 242 13.67 -15.22 34.09
CA GLY A 242 13.33 -15.94 32.87
C GLY A 242 12.90 -17.39 33.13
N ARG A 243 12.66 -17.79 34.39
CA ARG A 243 12.15 -19.13 34.71
C ARG A 243 10.65 -19.17 34.51
N TYR A 244 10.17 -20.23 33.88
CA TYR A 244 8.74 -20.50 33.67
C TYR A 244 8.02 -20.76 35.00
N VAL A 245 6.89 -20.07 35.23
CA VAL A 245 6.11 -20.14 36.49
C VAL A 245 4.65 -20.55 36.31
N GLY A 246 4.21 -20.83 35.09
CA GLY A 246 2.86 -21.35 34.82
C GLY A 246 2.14 -20.61 33.68
N THR A 247 0.84 -20.82 33.56
CA THR A 247 0.00 -20.15 32.53
C THR A 247 -1.18 -19.38 33.08
N ASP A 248 -1.47 -19.49 34.37
CA ASP A 248 -2.56 -18.79 35.03
C ASP A 248 -2.00 -17.74 35.99
N PHE A 249 -2.23 -16.47 35.67
CA PHE A 249 -1.72 -15.35 36.46
C PHE A 249 -2.43 -15.25 37.83
N ASN A 250 -3.67 -15.74 37.94
CA ASN A 250 -4.49 -15.60 39.15
C ASN A 250 -4.05 -16.53 40.29
N VAL A 251 -3.24 -17.56 40.01
CA VAL A 251 -2.74 -18.50 41.02
C VAL A 251 -1.31 -18.20 41.51
N LEU A 252 -0.61 -17.25 40.88
CA LEU A 252 0.75 -16.86 41.28
C LEU A 252 0.77 -16.07 42.59
N GLU A 253 1.88 -16.09 43.31
CA GLU A 253 2.09 -15.22 44.47
C GLU A 253 2.19 -13.73 44.04
N HIS A 254 2.09 -12.80 44.99
CA HIS A 254 2.31 -11.39 44.69
C HIS A 254 3.75 -11.16 44.25
N GLY A 255 3.94 -10.41 43.17
CA GLY A 255 5.26 -10.31 42.55
C GLY A 255 5.22 -9.78 41.13
N VAL A 256 6.41 -9.73 40.52
CA VAL A 256 6.58 -9.18 39.18
C VAL A 256 6.94 -10.28 38.20
N TYR A 257 6.18 -10.34 37.11
CA TYR A 257 6.24 -11.42 36.13
C TYR A 257 6.37 -10.89 34.70
N ILE A 258 6.75 -11.77 33.78
CA ILE A 258 6.76 -11.53 32.35
C ILE A 258 5.69 -12.41 31.72
N LEU A 259 4.69 -11.80 31.08
CA LEU A 259 3.64 -12.47 30.33
C LEU A 259 3.57 -11.84 28.94
N GLN A 260 3.62 -12.66 27.89
CA GLN A 260 3.55 -12.19 26.49
C GLN A 260 4.58 -11.07 26.19
N GLY A 261 5.78 -11.17 26.76
CA GLY A 261 6.87 -10.20 26.59
C GLY A 261 6.69 -8.89 27.37
N ARG A 262 5.70 -8.78 28.25
CA ARG A 262 5.46 -7.58 29.08
C ARG A 262 5.64 -7.87 30.56
N LYS A 263 6.23 -6.91 31.26
CA LYS A 263 6.35 -6.92 32.73
C LYS A 263 4.99 -6.60 33.35
N ILE A 264 4.48 -7.46 34.22
CA ILE A 264 3.21 -7.32 34.93
C ILE A 264 3.43 -7.47 36.44
N LEU A 265 2.69 -6.69 37.23
CA LEU A 265 2.70 -6.76 38.70
C LEU A 265 1.42 -7.45 39.16
N LYS A 266 1.57 -8.43 40.05
CA LYS A 266 0.49 -9.02 40.81
C LYS A 266 0.42 -8.41 42.20
#